data_AF-A0AAU8DJC3-F1
#
_entry.id   AF-A0AAU8DJC3-F1
#
_cell.length_a   1.000
_cell.length_b   1.000
_cell.length_c   1.000
_cell.angle_alpha   90.00
_cell.angle_beta   90.00
_cell.angle_gamma   90.00
#
_symmetry.space_group_name_H-M   'P 1'
#
loop_
_entity.id
_entity.type
_entity.pdbx_description
1 polymer ?
#
loop_
_entity_poly.entity_id
_entity_poly.type
_entity_poly.pdbx_seq_one_letter_code
_entity_poly.pdbx_strand_id
1 'polypeptide(L)'
;MSDQYGPQSSGPGQSPEQGPGWPQHPGQQPQQGWQPQQGSAPGAQPQPGWQPQQAGPQGWQPDPGQQQWQGGGQQFDPRQQGAGWQPQGAQPRKRNLAMIITAVVVVIALAVGVTIFFVSKKGTTADGGAESPQQAVQAAFASFETGDSLALLENLDPAEAQPIMDASSDGLAELKRLGVLNENASASASGASIKTEGITFDPAGQRTINDHLQVVAITGGKITLNGVNPADLPFSDKVKAALAKAKIELPSSGPRTFDIAELVKKAGEPIQVVTVKRGDKWYTSLFYTLAENWYLNQSKSDAELKAADLQTAITPVGGSSPEDAVRQLVDKSLAGDYEGIIGMLPPEEMGVMYDYGKRFLAQSKPSKPTDVPTIKDLQFNTADVTGGKKVSLKSIELEMEGKTFGLAIDTASDSVTVTQDGQSQTFSTDDLMKQLSGKVGLEAMPAQVKDIIKRVFGKVLELGLVTTEVGGKWYVSPLRSYSGVIITLLQGLEPGDIDYLLSLVPQK
;
A
#
# COMPACT_ATOMS: atom_id res chain seq x y z
N MET A 1 -10.11 -34.51 50.76
CA MET A 1 -9.84 -33.95 52.10
C MET A 1 -10.17 -32.46 51.98
N SER A 2 -11.36 -31.97 52.36
CA SER A 2 -11.84 -31.77 53.75
C SER A 2 -10.88 -30.83 54.52
N ASP A 3 -11.26 -29.67 55.06
CA ASP A 3 -12.56 -29.13 55.51
C ASP A 3 -12.57 -27.56 55.43
N GLN A 4 -13.67 -26.90 55.02
CA GLN A 4 -14.76 -26.32 55.84
C GLN A 4 -14.49 -24.90 56.38
N TYR A 5 -15.35 -23.91 56.04
CA TYR A 5 -15.95 -22.93 56.97
C TYR A 5 -17.01 -22.05 56.25
N GLY A 6 -18.23 -22.00 56.80
CA GLY A 6 -19.24 -20.96 56.53
C GLY A 6 -19.26 -19.91 57.66
N PRO A 7 -20.20 -18.93 57.70
CA PRO A 7 -21.63 -19.27 57.79
C PRO A 7 -22.67 -18.34 57.10
N GLN A 8 -23.91 -18.83 57.10
CA GLN A 8 -25.22 -18.19 56.85
C GLN A 8 -25.67 -17.27 58.04
N SER A 9 -26.73 -16.43 58.07
CA SER A 9 -27.86 -16.05 57.16
C SER A 9 -28.69 -14.87 57.75
N SER A 10 -29.87 -14.57 57.17
CA SER A 10 -30.97 -13.62 57.56
C SER A 10 -30.90 -12.20 56.96
N GLY A 11 -31.99 -11.50 56.61
CA GLY A 11 -33.45 -11.77 56.61
C GLY A 11 -34.24 -10.55 56.05
N PRO A 12 -35.54 -10.65 55.66
CA PRO A 12 -36.17 -9.72 54.69
C PRO A 12 -37.22 -8.70 55.22
N GLY A 13 -37.56 -7.70 54.39
CA GLY A 13 -38.77 -6.84 54.45
C GLY A 13 -38.77 -5.84 53.26
N GLN A 14 -39.69 -5.91 52.28
CA GLN A 14 -41.13 -5.56 52.23
C GLN A 14 -41.46 -4.06 52.09
N SER A 15 -42.31 -3.77 51.08
CA SER A 15 -42.81 -2.45 50.62
C SER A 15 -44.00 -1.94 51.46
N PRO A 16 -44.58 -0.75 51.19
CA PRO A 16 -45.71 -0.72 50.23
C PRO A 16 -45.92 0.56 49.37
N GLU A 17 -46.52 0.32 48.19
CA GLU A 17 -47.57 1.05 47.43
C GLU A 17 -47.84 2.57 47.62
N GLN A 18 -47.95 3.28 46.48
CA GLN A 18 -49.24 3.80 45.94
C GLN A 18 -49.10 4.40 44.51
N GLY A 19 -50.06 4.11 43.61
CA GLY A 19 -50.26 4.79 42.29
C GLY A 19 -51.59 5.55 42.28
N PRO A 20 -52.40 5.61 41.19
CA PRO A 20 -52.12 5.49 39.74
C PRO A 20 -52.80 6.62 38.90
N GLY A 21 -52.67 6.66 37.55
CA GLY A 21 -53.57 7.47 36.70
C GLY A 21 -53.17 7.75 35.23
N TRP A 22 -53.99 7.30 34.28
CA TRP A 22 -53.96 7.60 32.82
C TRP A 22 -55.19 8.50 32.45
N PRO A 23 -55.58 8.71 31.17
CA PRO A 23 -54.92 9.38 30.01
C PRO A 23 -55.78 10.53 29.42
N GLN A 24 -55.31 11.28 28.39
CA GLN A 24 -56.14 11.73 27.22
C GLN A 24 -55.44 12.64 26.17
N HIS A 25 -55.77 12.42 24.89
CA HIS A 25 -55.90 13.41 23.79
C HIS A 25 -57.38 13.90 23.75
N PRO A 26 -57.83 15.01 23.07
CA PRO A 26 -57.32 15.53 21.77
C PRO A 26 -57.43 17.07 21.49
N GLY A 27 -56.90 17.51 20.32
CA GLY A 27 -57.68 18.39 19.42
C GLY A 27 -57.21 19.83 19.09
N GLN A 28 -57.11 20.06 17.77
CA GLN A 28 -57.45 21.30 17.02
C GLN A 28 -56.38 22.33 16.57
N GLN A 29 -56.70 22.86 15.38
CA GLN A 29 -55.99 23.75 14.43
C GLN A 29 -56.41 25.23 14.64
N PRO A 30 -55.73 26.26 14.06
CA PRO A 30 -55.95 26.66 12.66
C PRO A 30 -54.75 27.26 11.88
N GLN A 31 -55.03 27.59 10.61
CA GLN A 31 -54.11 27.98 9.53
C GLN A 31 -53.72 29.48 9.50
N GLN A 32 -52.57 29.77 8.87
CA GLN A 32 -52.27 30.83 7.86
C GLN A 32 -50.73 30.89 7.65
N GLY A 33 -50.13 31.20 6.50
CA GLY A 33 -50.63 31.55 5.16
C GLY A 33 -49.82 32.71 4.55
N TRP A 34 -49.30 32.55 3.31
CA TRP A 34 -48.73 33.57 2.39
C TRP A 34 -47.20 33.81 2.28
N GLN A 35 -46.65 33.23 1.20
CA GLN A 35 -45.78 33.77 0.11
C GLN A 35 -44.44 34.53 0.35
N PRO A 36 -43.44 34.32 -0.53
CA PRO A 36 -42.22 35.14 -0.66
C PRO A 36 -42.34 36.26 -1.71
N GLN A 37 -41.56 37.33 -1.58
CA GLN A 37 -41.48 38.40 -2.58
C GLN A 37 -40.03 38.77 -2.95
N GLN A 38 -39.78 38.93 -4.26
CA GLN A 38 -38.48 39.25 -4.85
C GLN A 38 -38.25 40.77 -4.96
N GLY A 39 -36.99 41.18 -4.76
CA GLY A 39 -36.25 42.12 -5.62
C GLY A 39 -36.67 43.60 -5.72
N SER A 40 -35.71 44.51 -5.47
CA SER A 40 -35.33 45.61 -6.39
C SER A 40 -34.16 46.46 -5.83
N ALA A 41 -33.29 46.95 -6.73
CA ALA A 41 -32.36 48.07 -6.48
C ALA A 41 -33.02 49.38 -6.94
N PRO A 42 -32.57 50.61 -6.54
CA PRO A 42 -31.41 51.23 -7.23
C PRO A 42 -30.61 52.35 -6.47
N GLY A 43 -29.42 52.72 -7.00
CA GLY A 43 -29.11 54.14 -7.33
C GLY A 43 -28.19 55.04 -6.47
N ALA A 44 -27.02 55.41 -7.05
CA ALA A 44 -26.36 56.75 -7.06
C ALA A 44 -25.92 57.48 -5.74
N GLN A 45 -24.62 57.71 -5.44
CA GLN A 45 -23.62 58.72 -5.94
C GLN A 45 -23.56 60.05 -5.13
N PRO A 46 -22.53 60.97 -5.21
CA PRO A 46 -21.19 60.92 -5.87
C PRO A 46 -19.94 61.56 -5.14
N GLN A 47 -18.73 61.29 -5.68
CA GLN A 47 -17.47 62.12 -5.77
C GLN A 47 -16.70 62.63 -4.51
N PRO A 48 -15.40 63.08 -4.64
CA PRO A 48 -14.41 63.05 -5.75
C PRO A 48 -13.08 62.30 -5.36
N GLY A 49 -11.95 62.25 -6.10
CA GLY A 49 -11.65 62.58 -7.52
C GLY A 49 -10.33 63.39 -7.78
N TRP A 50 -9.20 62.74 -8.17
CA TRP A 50 -7.95 63.39 -8.69
C TRP A 50 -7.12 62.47 -9.64
N GLN A 51 -6.62 63.06 -10.75
CA GLN A 51 -5.53 62.61 -11.65
C GLN A 51 -4.77 63.88 -12.12
N PRO A 52 -3.50 63.83 -12.57
CA PRO A 52 -3.24 63.86 -14.03
C PRO A 52 -1.90 63.25 -14.57
N GLN A 53 -1.89 62.97 -15.90
CA GLN A 53 -0.79 63.06 -16.92
C GLN A 53 0.55 62.28 -16.72
N GLN A 54 1.02 61.42 -17.65
CA GLN A 54 1.46 61.56 -19.07
C GLN A 54 2.87 62.14 -19.32
N ALA A 55 3.81 61.31 -19.83
CA ALA A 55 4.86 61.65 -20.82
C ALA A 55 5.65 60.38 -21.28
N GLY A 56 6.11 60.33 -22.54
CA GLY A 56 7.19 59.44 -23.06
C GLY A 56 8.34 60.31 -23.62
N PRO A 57 9.15 59.90 -24.64
CA PRO A 57 9.32 58.61 -25.33
C PRO A 57 10.84 58.26 -25.65
N GLN A 58 11.11 57.45 -26.69
CA GLN A 58 12.41 57.14 -27.39
C GLN A 58 13.31 56.01 -26.79
N GLY A 59 13.96 55.11 -27.57
CA GLY A 59 13.87 54.82 -29.03
C GLY A 59 14.92 53.76 -29.53
N TRP A 60 14.66 53.11 -30.70
CA TRP A 60 15.55 52.50 -31.75
C TRP A 60 16.81 51.65 -31.35
N GLN A 61 17.31 50.59 -32.05
CA GLN A 61 17.20 50.06 -33.44
C GLN A 61 17.56 48.51 -33.47
N PRO A 62 17.93 47.78 -34.57
CA PRO A 62 17.27 46.53 -35.06
C PRO A 62 18.22 45.27 -35.06
N ASP A 63 18.08 44.13 -35.80
CA ASP A 63 17.21 43.75 -36.95
C ASP A 63 16.66 42.27 -36.97
N PRO A 64 17.01 41.31 -37.88
CA PRO A 64 15.95 40.68 -38.69
C PRO A 64 15.70 39.17 -38.46
N GLY A 65 14.43 38.75 -38.64
CA GLY A 65 14.01 37.35 -38.74
C GLY A 65 12.57 37.21 -39.25
N GLN A 66 12.40 37.06 -40.56
CA GLN A 66 11.11 36.84 -41.24
C GLN A 66 10.42 35.54 -40.76
N GLN A 67 9.11 35.28 -40.91
CA GLN A 67 8.24 35.60 -42.03
C GLN A 67 6.74 35.43 -41.68
N GLN A 68 5.93 36.45 -42.00
CA GLN A 68 4.59 36.38 -42.63
C GLN A 68 3.56 35.29 -42.20
N TRP A 69 2.42 35.72 -41.63
CA TRP A 69 1.13 35.03 -41.78
C TRP A 69 0.08 35.99 -42.34
N GLN A 70 -0.60 35.56 -43.40
CA GLN A 70 -1.66 36.33 -44.08
C GLN A 70 -3.00 36.13 -43.37
N GLY A 71 -3.79 37.21 -43.29
CA GLY A 71 -5.16 37.14 -42.79
C GLY A 71 -6.13 36.62 -43.84
N GLY A 72 -7.17 35.91 -43.38
CA GLY A 72 -8.33 35.52 -44.18
C GLY A 72 -9.55 35.43 -43.28
N GLY A 73 -10.39 36.48 -43.31
CA GLY A 73 -11.68 36.47 -42.61
C GLY A 73 -12.72 35.66 -43.39
N GLN A 74 -13.57 34.93 -42.69
CA GLN A 74 -14.79 34.36 -43.27
C GLN A 74 -16.02 34.72 -42.43
N GLN A 75 -17.10 35.04 -43.14
CA GLN A 75 -18.37 35.49 -42.59
C GLN A 75 -19.15 34.34 -41.96
N PHE A 76 -20.00 34.67 -40.99
CA PHE A 76 -20.83 33.72 -40.26
C PHE A 76 -22.21 33.61 -40.94
N ASP A 77 -22.56 32.42 -41.45
CA ASP A 77 -23.89 32.12 -42.01
C ASP A 77 -24.60 31.05 -41.13
N PRO A 78 -25.70 31.40 -40.43
CA PRO A 78 -26.30 30.52 -39.43
C PRO A 78 -27.43 29.64 -39.99
N ARG A 79 -27.22 28.93 -41.12
CA ARG A 79 -28.21 27.98 -41.68
C ARG A 79 -27.61 26.72 -42.31
N GLN A 80 -27.27 25.73 -41.48
CA GLN A 80 -27.46 24.31 -41.83
C GLN A 80 -27.45 23.40 -40.61
N GLN A 81 -28.50 22.58 -40.49
CA GLN A 81 -28.56 21.45 -39.56
C GLN A 81 -28.35 20.15 -40.36
N GLY A 82 -27.55 19.22 -39.83
CA GLY A 82 -27.58 17.82 -40.25
C GLY A 82 -26.24 17.24 -40.73
N ALA A 83 -26.07 15.95 -40.41
CA ALA A 83 -25.06 15.01 -40.87
C ALA A 83 -23.60 15.13 -40.36
N GLY A 84 -23.13 14.04 -39.76
CA GLY A 84 -21.74 13.59 -39.94
C GLY A 84 -20.69 14.05 -38.92
N TRP A 85 -20.68 13.46 -37.73
CA TRP A 85 -19.41 13.29 -37.00
C TRP A 85 -18.53 12.29 -37.77
N GLN A 86 -17.72 12.79 -38.71
CA GLN A 86 -16.58 12.03 -39.22
C GLN A 86 -15.48 12.05 -38.16
N PRO A 87 -15.06 10.90 -37.59
CA PRO A 87 -13.93 10.89 -36.68
C PRO A 87 -12.67 11.29 -37.45
N GLN A 88 -12.14 12.47 -37.10
CA GLN A 88 -10.87 12.96 -37.62
C GLN A 88 -9.80 11.90 -37.34
N GLY A 89 -9.26 11.32 -38.41
CA GLY A 89 -8.47 10.09 -38.34
C GLY A 89 -7.33 10.19 -37.33
N ALA A 90 -7.47 9.51 -36.19
CA ALA A 90 -6.40 9.42 -35.22
C ALA A 90 -5.21 8.73 -35.88
N GLN A 91 -4.14 9.47 -36.13
CA GLN A 91 -2.89 8.87 -36.58
C GLN A 91 -2.52 7.74 -35.63
N PRO A 92 -2.22 6.52 -36.13
CA PRO A 92 -1.86 5.42 -35.27
C PRO A 92 -0.56 5.79 -34.54
N ARG A 93 -0.67 6.20 -33.28
CA ARG A 93 0.47 6.39 -32.40
C ARG A 93 1.22 5.06 -32.38
N LYS A 94 2.41 5.01 -32.98
CA LYS A 94 3.32 3.88 -32.87
C LYS A 94 3.67 3.71 -31.39
N ARG A 95 2.87 2.90 -30.69
CA ARG A 95 3.10 2.55 -29.30
C ARG A 95 4.31 1.62 -29.29
N ASN A 96 5.38 2.08 -28.67
CA ASN A 96 6.65 1.36 -28.64
C ASN A 96 6.48 0.10 -27.78
N LEU A 97 6.11 -1.03 -28.40
CA LEU A 97 6.01 -2.33 -27.75
C LEU A 97 7.28 -2.64 -26.94
N ALA A 98 8.44 -2.31 -27.52
CA ALA A 98 9.76 -2.39 -26.87
C ALA A 98 9.86 -1.63 -25.54
N MET A 99 9.15 -0.50 -25.36
CA MET A 99 9.15 0.28 -24.12
C MET A 99 8.31 -0.41 -23.03
N ILE A 100 7.17 -1.02 -23.41
CA ILE A 100 6.35 -1.83 -22.50
C ILE A 100 7.12 -3.09 -22.08
N ILE A 101 7.79 -3.76 -23.03
CA ILE A 101 8.63 -4.93 -22.76
C ILE A 101 9.82 -4.58 -21.88
N THR A 102 10.48 -3.43 -22.13
CA THR A 102 11.54 -2.92 -21.24
C THR A 102 11.01 -2.66 -19.83
N ALA A 103 9.80 -2.08 -19.69
CA ALA A 103 9.17 -1.88 -18.38
C ALA A 103 8.88 -3.20 -17.66
N VAL A 104 8.37 -4.23 -18.37
CA VAL A 104 8.14 -5.57 -17.78
C VAL A 104 9.46 -6.21 -17.34
N VAL A 105 10.51 -6.17 -18.17
CA VAL A 105 11.84 -6.70 -17.82
C VAL A 105 12.47 -5.93 -16.65
N VAL A 106 12.28 -4.61 -16.56
CA VAL A 106 12.74 -3.80 -15.43
C VAL A 106 11.95 -4.10 -14.15
N VAL A 107 10.63 -4.29 -14.22
CA VAL A 107 9.81 -4.70 -13.07
C VAL A 107 10.22 -6.09 -12.58
N ILE A 108 10.47 -7.04 -13.49
CA ILE A 108 11.03 -8.36 -13.13
C ILE A 108 12.40 -8.20 -12.47
N ALA A 109 13.31 -7.41 -13.03
CA ALA A 109 14.65 -7.19 -12.46
C ALA A 109 14.61 -6.51 -11.08
N LEU A 110 13.71 -5.55 -10.85
CA LEU A 110 13.52 -4.88 -9.56
C LEU A 110 12.88 -5.81 -8.52
N ALA A 111 11.85 -6.57 -8.90
CA ALA A 111 11.24 -7.58 -8.04
C ALA A 111 12.28 -8.64 -7.63
N VAL A 112 13.12 -9.08 -8.58
CA VAL A 112 14.22 -10.01 -8.33
C VAL A 112 15.25 -9.43 -7.36
N GLY A 113 15.65 -8.16 -7.50
CA GLY A 113 16.63 -7.52 -6.62
C GLY A 113 16.22 -7.49 -5.15
N VAL A 114 14.95 -7.20 -4.86
CA VAL A 114 14.40 -7.24 -3.49
C VAL A 114 14.23 -8.68 -3.00
N THR A 115 13.72 -9.57 -3.85
CA THR A 115 13.44 -10.99 -3.51
C THR A 115 14.71 -11.79 -3.20
N ILE A 116 15.82 -11.55 -3.91
CA ILE A 116 17.09 -12.24 -3.65
C ILE A 116 17.74 -11.75 -2.35
N PHE A 117 17.52 -10.51 -1.89
CA PHE A 117 18.27 -10.01 -0.73
C PHE A 117 17.88 -10.70 0.61
N PHE A 118 16.64 -11.17 0.74
CA PHE A 118 16.04 -11.52 2.03
C PHE A 118 15.66 -13.00 2.23
N VAL A 119 15.96 -13.94 1.31
CA VAL A 119 15.78 -15.36 1.64
C VAL A 119 16.96 -15.89 2.46
N SER A 120 16.66 -16.59 3.54
CA SER A 120 17.55 -17.59 4.11
C SER A 120 16.70 -18.69 4.72
N LYS A 121 17.36 -19.80 5.12
CA LYS A 121 16.69 -21.10 5.36
C LYS A 121 15.40 -20.97 6.19
N LYS A 122 14.28 -21.47 5.65
CA LYS A 122 13.12 -21.84 6.48
C LYS A 122 13.61 -22.84 7.55
N GLY A 123 13.50 -22.45 8.81
CA GLY A 123 13.96 -23.24 9.96
C GLY A 123 15.22 -22.70 10.63
N THR A 124 15.15 -21.50 11.22
CA THR A 124 15.92 -21.20 12.43
C THR A 124 14.95 -20.99 13.60
N THR A 125 14.96 -21.96 14.52
CA THR A 125 14.53 -21.78 15.92
C THR A 125 15.67 -21.14 16.72
N ALA A 126 16.38 -20.18 16.11
CA ALA A 126 17.50 -19.51 16.73
C ALA A 126 16.99 -18.45 17.71
N ASP A 127 17.65 -18.33 18.86
CA ASP A 127 17.39 -17.31 19.87
C ASP A 127 17.89 -15.93 19.39
N GLY A 128 17.28 -15.41 18.32
CA GLY A 128 17.56 -14.10 17.75
C GLY A 128 17.24 -12.96 18.73
N GLY A 129 17.71 -11.76 18.41
CA GLY A 129 17.61 -10.59 19.27
C GLY A 129 18.61 -10.62 20.45
N ALA A 130 18.65 -9.53 21.20
CA ALA A 130 19.68 -9.28 22.22
C ALA A 130 19.10 -9.01 23.62
N GLU A 131 19.97 -9.08 24.64
CA GLU A 131 19.60 -8.80 26.04
C GLU A 131 19.28 -7.31 26.29
N SER A 132 19.64 -6.41 25.37
CA SER A 132 19.39 -4.97 25.51
C SER A 132 19.16 -4.27 24.17
N PRO A 133 18.44 -3.12 24.16
CA PRO A 133 18.23 -2.28 22.97
C PRO A 133 19.52 -1.99 22.19
N GLN A 134 20.55 -1.52 22.88
CA GLN A 134 21.80 -1.13 22.25
C GLN A 134 22.51 -2.33 21.61
N GLN A 135 22.47 -3.51 22.25
CA GLN A 135 23.03 -4.73 21.67
C GLN A 135 22.22 -5.21 20.46
N ALA A 136 20.90 -5.04 20.44
CA ALA A 136 20.06 -5.40 19.29
C ALA A 136 20.42 -4.57 18.05
N VAL A 137 20.66 -3.27 18.24
CA VAL A 137 21.17 -2.39 17.18
C VAL A 137 22.60 -2.79 16.79
N GLN A 138 23.50 -3.04 17.75
CA GLN A 138 24.87 -3.50 17.44
C GLN A 138 24.89 -4.80 16.63
N ALA A 139 24.03 -5.77 16.96
CA ALA A 139 23.94 -7.04 16.26
C ALA A 139 23.35 -6.91 14.84
N ALA A 140 22.32 -6.07 14.66
CA ALA A 140 21.80 -5.72 13.34
C ALA A 140 22.88 -5.04 12.46
N PHE A 141 23.68 -4.11 13.04
CA PHE A 141 24.80 -3.50 12.33
C PHE A 141 25.93 -4.50 12.02
N ALA A 142 26.33 -5.35 12.97
CA ALA A 142 27.34 -6.38 12.75
C ALA A 142 26.95 -7.39 11.65
N SER A 143 25.65 -7.69 11.52
CA SER A 143 25.11 -8.56 10.45
C SER A 143 25.30 -7.97 9.05
N PHE A 144 25.33 -6.63 8.94
CA PHE A 144 25.72 -5.98 7.69
C PHE A 144 27.21 -6.21 7.39
N GLU A 145 28.10 -6.00 8.37
CA GLU A 145 29.56 -6.17 8.20
C GLU A 145 29.96 -7.58 7.73
N THR A 146 29.30 -8.63 8.23
CA THR A 146 29.52 -10.02 7.80
C THR A 146 28.84 -10.37 6.46
N GLY A 147 27.96 -9.51 5.95
CA GLY A 147 27.10 -9.81 4.80
C GLY A 147 26.04 -10.89 5.08
N ASP A 148 25.76 -11.16 6.35
CA ASP A 148 24.84 -12.22 6.77
C ASP A 148 23.41 -11.67 6.85
N SER A 149 22.67 -11.80 5.74
CA SER A 149 21.27 -11.38 5.67
C SER A 149 20.34 -12.23 6.54
N LEU A 150 20.73 -13.45 6.94
CA LEU A 150 19.98 -14.23 7.93
C LEU A 150 20.17 -13.65 9.33
N ALA A 151 21.42 -13.41 9.75
CA ALA A 151 21.69 -12.79 11.05
C ALA A 151 21.04 -11.40 11.16
N LEU A 152 20.94 -10.65 10.06
CA LEU A 152 20.20 -9.39 10.03
C LEU A 152 18.72 -9.62 10.35
N LEU A 153 18.07 -10.57 9.68
CA LEU A 153 16.65 -10.90 9.90
C LEU A 153 16.41 -11.43 11.32
N GLU A 154 17.35 -12.20 11.89
CA GLU A 154 17.30 -12.69 13.28
C GLU A 154 17.47 -11.56 14.33
N ASN A 155 17.96 -10.39 13.92
CA ASN A 155 18.08 -9.19 14.77
C ASN A 155 17.04 -8.09 14.44
N LEU A 156 16.22 -8.30 13.42
CA LEU A 156 15.02 -7.48 13.17
C LEU A 156 13.83 -8.02 13.99
N ASP A 157 12.82 -7.18 14.22
CA ASP A 157 11.59 -7.64 14.88
C ASP A 157 11.02 -8.85 14.10
N PRO A 158 10.87 -10.03 14.72
CA PRO A 158 10.39 -11.22 14.02
C PRO A 158 9.02 -10.99 13.35
N ALA A 159 8.20 -10.10 13.89
CA ALA A 159 6.91 -9.74 13.28
C ALA A 159 7.02 -8.92 11.99
N GLU A 160 8.11 -8.16 11.80
CA GLU A 160 8.44 -7.43 10.57
C GLU A 160 9.24 -8.30 9.59
N ALA A 161 10.15 -9.14 10.11
CA ALA A 161 11.02 -10.00 9.32
C ALA A 161 10.27 -11.17 8.68
N GLN A 162 9.39 -11.85 9.41
CA GLN A 162 8.75 -13.08 8.94
C GLN A 162 7.88 -12.88 7.68
N PRO A 163 7.03 -11.83 7.54
CA PRO A 163 6.29 -11.56 6.31
C PRO A 163 7.21 -11.34 5.10
N ILE A 164 8.38 -10.72 5.31
CA ILE A 164 9.39 -10.49 4.27
C ILE A 164 10.06 -11.81 3.88
N MET A 165 10.39 -12.67 4.84
CA MET A 165 10.96 -14.00 4.61
C MET A 165 9.97 -14.92 3.87
N ASP A 166 8.70 -14.94 4.28
CA ASP A 166 7.61 -15.68 3.61
C ASP A 166 7.49 -15.23 2.14
N ALA A 167 7.32 -13.93 1.92
CA ALA A 167 7.21 -13.32 0.60
C ALA A 167 8.43 -13.59 -0.30
N SER A 168 9.63 -13.48 0.26
CA SER A 168 10.86 -13.66 -0.50
C SER A 168 11.09 -15.13 -0.84
N SER A 169 10.78 -16.06 0.08
CA SER A 169 10.84 -17.51 -0.14
C SER A 169 9.96 -17.92 -1.31
N ASP A 170 8.71 -17.47 -1.30
CA ASP A 170 7.72 -17.87 -2.29
C ASP A 170 7.98 -17.17 -3.64
N GLY A 171 8.41 -15.89 -3.62
CA GLY A 171 8.92 -15.19 -4.80
C GLY A 171 10.15 -15.87 -5.43
N LEU A 172 11.11 -16.34 -4.61
CA LEU A 172 12.28 -17.09 -5.09
C LEU A 172 11.88 -18.41 -5.75
N ALA A 173 10.89 -19.12 -5.19
CA ALA A 173 10.37 -20.35 -5.76
C ALA A 173 9.73 -20.10 -7.14
N GLU A 174 8.90 -19.07 -7.28
CA GLU A 174 8.29 -18.69 -8.57
C GLU A 174 9.33 -18.22 -9.59
N LEU A 175 10.30 -17.39 -9.19
CA LEU A 175 11.37 -16.92 -10.07
C LEU A 175 12.29 -18.05 -10.56
N LYS A 176 12.47 -19.10 -9.76
CA LYS A 176 13.12 -20.36 -10.18
C LYS A 176 12.25 -21.16 -11.13
N ARG A 177 10.96 -21.35 -10.83
CA ARG A 177 9.99 -22.05 -11.70
C ARG A 177 9.97 -21.44 -13.10
N LEU A 178 9.98 -20.11 -13.18
CA LEU A 178 10.00 -19.32 -14.42
C LEU A 178 11.38 -19.33 -15.14
N GLY A 179 12.42 -19.88 -14.50
CA GLY A 179 13.79 -19.87 -15.00
C GLY A 179 14.40 -18.47 -15.09
N VAL A 180 13.90 -17.50 -14.33
CA VAL A 180 14.52 -16.17 -14.20
C VAL A 180 15.81 -16.26 -13.39
N LEU A 181 15.80 -17.13 -12.37
CA LEU A 181 16.94 -17.45 -11.52
C LEU A 181 17.43 -18.87 -11.76
N ASN A 182 18.70 -19.11 -11.45
CA ASN A 182 19.28 -20.46 -11.44
C ASN A 182 18.57 -21.33 -10.38
N GLU A 183 18.45 -22.63 -10.63
CA GLU A 183 17.90 -23.59 -9.66
C GLU A 183 18.66 -23.55 -8.32
N ASN A 184 19.98 -23.39 -8.40
CA ASN A 184 20.90 -23.25 -7.27
C ASN A 184 20.96 -21.83 -6.69
N ALA A 185 20.14 -20.87 -7.14
CA ALA A 185 20.11 -19.53 -6.59
C ALA A 185 19.74 -19.56 -5.09
N SER A 186 20.68 -19.15 -4.24
CA SER A 186 20.42 -18.79 -2.86
C SER A 186 20.45 -17.27 -2.72
N ALA A 187 19.78 -16.76 -1.70
CA ALA A 187 19.67 -15.32 -1.44
C ALA A 187 20.90 -14.73 -0.70
N SER A 188 21.78 -15.59 -0.21
CA SER A 188 23.17 -15.22 0.10
C SER A 188 23.97 -14.73 -1.12
N ALA A 189 23.43 -14.87 -2.35
CA ALA A 189 24.07 -14.41 -3.60
C ALA A 189 23.54 -13.05 -4.09
N SER A 190 23.01 -12.19 -3.22
CA SER A 190 22.42 -10.89 -3.60
C SER A 190 23.41 -9.89 -4.21
N GLY A 191 24.71 -10.09 -4.04
CA GLY A 191 25.78 -9.24 -4.59
C GLY A 191 25.91 -7.86 -3.95
N ALA A 192 24.92 -7.43 -3.15
CA ALA A 192 25.00 -6.26 -2.29
C ALA A 192 25.65 -6.65 -0.95
N SER A 193 26.60 -5.85 -0.48
CA SER A 193 27.08 -5.91 0.90
C SER A 193 27.10 -4.52 1.51
N ILE A 194 26.82 -4.42 2.81
CA ILE A 194 26.75 -3.17 3.54
C ILE A 194 27.84 -3.24 4.60
N LYS A 195 28.98 -2.59 4.42
CA LYS A 195 30.02 -2.61 5.46
C LYS A 195 29.76 -1.53 6.49
N THR A 196 29.71 -1.88 7.77
CA THR A 196 29.55 -0.92 8.88
C THR A 196 30.82 -0.86 9.71
N GLU A 197 31.31 0.33 10.04
CA GLU A 197 32.55 0.50 10.82
C GLU A 197 32.36 1.50 11.95
N GLY A 198 32.82 1.16 13.17
CA GLY A 198 32.98 2.11 14.27
C GLY A 198 31.70 2.81 14.73
N ILE A 199 30.57 2.10 14.78
CA ILE A 199 29.27 2.65 15.22
C ILE A 199 29.37 3.15 16.66
N THR A 200 29.08 4.44 16.87
CA THR A 200 29.07 5.07 18.21
C THR A 200 27.68 5.51 18.62
N PHE A 201 27.34 5.25 19.87
CA PHE A 201 26.04 5.51 20.47
C PHE A 201 26.08 6.77 21.34
N ASP A 202 24.94 7.45 21.47
CA ASP A 202 24.74 8.53 22.43
C ASP A 202 23.80 8.08 23.55
N PRO A 203 24.31 7.84 24.77
CA PRO A 203 23.48 7.49 25.93
C PRO A 203 22.47 8.58 26.31
N ALA A 204 22.74 9.87 26.02
CA ALA A 204 21.83 10.96 26.36
C ALA A 204 20.64 11.06 25.37
N GLY A 205 20.80 10.51 24.16
CA GLY A 205 19.73 10.37 23.17
C GLY A 205 18.91 9.07 23.31
N GLN A 206 19.28 8.16 24.19
CA GLN A 206 18.48 6.95 24.47
C GLN A 206 17.23 7.33 25.27
N ARG A 207 16.08 6.73 24.90
CA ARG A 207 14.81 6.97 25.61
C ARG A 207 13.83 5.82 25.47
N THR A 208 13.12 5.55 26.55
CA THR A 208 11.99 4.63 26.59
C THR A 208 10.74 5.31 26.05
N ILE A 209 10.04 4.69 25.11
CA ILE A 209 8.74 5.17 24.59
C ILE A 209 7.62 4.56 25.44
N ASN A 210 7.66 3.25 25.66
CA ASN A 210 6.75 2.48 26.51
C ASN A 210 7.49 1.24 27.06
N ASP A 211 6.77 0.30 27.66
CA ASP A 211 7.33 -0.92 28.26
C ASP A 211 8.06 -1.85 27.28
N HIS A 212 7.72 -1.80 25.99
CA HIS A 212 8.26 -2.67 24.95
C HIS A 212 9.01 -1.93 23.84
N LEU A 213 9.11 -0.59 23.84
CA LEU A 213 9.79 0.20 22.82
C LEU A 213 10.86 1.12 23.41
N GLN A 214 12.08 1.04 22.89
CA GLN A 214 13.18 1.93 23.26
C GLN A 214 13.93 2.45 22.03
N VAL A 215 14.27 3.73 22.08
CA VAL A 215 15.09 4.42 21.08
C VAL A 215 16.56 4.31 21.48
N VAL A 216 17.37 3.91 20.50
CA VAL A 216 18.83 3.93 20.55
C VAL A 216 19.31 5.04 19.61
N ALA A 217 20.07 5.99 20.15
CA ALA A 217 20.65 7.10 19.40
C ALA A 217 22.06 6.75 18.92
N ILE A 218 22.34 7.01 17.64
CA ILE A 218 23.63 6.77 16.97
C ILE A 218 24.20 8.12 16.51
N THR A 219 25.47 8.38 16.84
CA THR A 219 26.15 9.67 16.58
C THR A 219 27.35 9.58 15.66
N GLY A 220 27.82 8.37 15.34
CA GLY A 220 29.01 8.18 14.53
C GLY A 220 29.19 6.74 14.05
N GLY A 221 30.21 6.55 13.22
CA GLY A 221 30.46 5.34 12.45
C GLY A 221 30.24 5.57 10.96
N LYS A 222 30.58 4.56 10.15
CA LYS A 222 30.50 4.61 8.68
C LYS A 222 29.67 3.47 8.15
N ILE A 223 28.85 3.75 7.13
CA ILE A 223 28.07 2.75 6.39
C ILE A 223 28.54 2.82 4.94
N THR A 224 29.15 1.77 4.43
CA THR A 224 29.57 1.64 3.02
C THR A 224 28.65 0.67 2.32
N LEU A 225 27.78 1.19 1.45
CA LEU A 225 27.00 0.38 0.52
C LEU A 225 27.92 -0.04 -0.63
N ASN A 226 28.36 -1.30 -0.64
CA ASN A 226 29.05 -1.87 -1.80
C ASN A 226 28.02 -2.14 -2.90
N GLY A 227 28.38 -1.80 -4.13
CA GLY A 227 27.51 -1.99 -5.29
C GLY A 227 27.14 -3.43 -5.54
N VAL A 228 25.89 -3.65 -5.95
CA VAL A 228 25.53 -4.89 -6.64
C VAL A 228 26.32 -4.96 -7.94
N ASN A 229 27.18 -5.97 -8.07
CA ASN A 229 27.77 -6.33 -9.34
C ASN A 229 26.75 -7.18 -10.14
N PRO A 230 26.29 -6.72 -11.33
CA PRO A 230 25.31 -7.46 -12.12
C PRO A 230 25.76 -8.86 -12.55
N ALA A 231 27.08 -9.11 -12.63
CA ALA A 231 27.61 -10.43 -12.97
C ALA A 231 27.38 -11.48 -11.87
N ASP A 232 27.40 -11.04 -10.61
CA ASP A 232 27.32 -11.90 -9.42
C ASP A 232 25.87 -12.27 -9.08
N LEU A 233 24.88 -11.57 -9.66
CA LEU A 233 23.48 -11.89 -9.50
C LEU A 233 23.15 -13.30 -10.04
N PRO A 234 22.37 -14.12 -9.30
CA PRO A 234 22.07 -15.52 -9.63
C PRO A 234 20.98 -15.68 -10.72
N PHE A 235 20.91 -14.72 -11.65
CA PHE A 235 20.13 -14.84 -12.88
C PHE A 235 20.54 -16.06 -13.70
N SER A 236 19.58 -16.66 -14.39
CA SER A 236 19.84 -17.70 -15.38
C SER A 236 20.62 -17.18 -16.59
N ASP A 237 21.33 -18.07 -17.28
CA ASP A 237 22.12 -17.71 -18.47
C ASP A 237 21.27 -17.05 -19.56
N LYS A 238 20.00 -17.46 -19.72
CA LYS A 238 19.06 -16.82 -20.65
C LYS A 238 18.76 -15.36 -20.30
N VAL A 239 18.62 -15.04 -19.00
CA VAL A 239 18.43 -13.66 -18.52
C VAL A 239 19.72 -12.85 -18.68
N LYS A 240 20.87 -13.42 -18.29
CA LYS A 240 22.18 -12.75 -18.46
C LYS A 240 22.47 -12.43 -19.94
N ALA A 241 22.22 -13.38 -20.84
CA ALA A 241 22.38 -13.20 -22.29
C ALA A 241 21.43 -12.14 -22.85
N ALA A 242 20.17 -12.10 -22.39
CA ALA A 242 19.20 -11.10 -22.82
C ALA A 242 19.57 -9.68 -22.35
N LEU A 243 20.00 -9.52 -21.09
CA LEU A 243 20.48 -8.23 -20.56
C LEU A 243 21.71 -7.72 -21.33
N ALA A 244 22.67 -8.60 -21.61
CA ALA A 244 23.86 -8.28 -22.42
C ALA A 244 23.48 -7.88 -23.86
N LYS A 245 22.61 -8.65 -24.53
CA LYS A 245 22.06 -8.36 -25.87
C LYS A 245 21.35 -6.99 -25.94
N ALA A 246 20.69 -6.61 -24.85
CA ALA A 246 19.96 -5.34 -24.75
C ALA A 246 20.86 -4.12 -24.52
N LYS A 247 22.13 -4.35 -24.14
CA LYS A 247 22.99 -3.35 -23.50
C LYS A 247 22.30 -2.67 -22.30
N ILE A 248 21.54 -3.46 -21.54
CA ILE A 248 20.97 -2.99 -20.26
C ILE A 248 22.08 -3.10 -19.23
N GLU A 249 22.77 -2.00 -19.01
CA GLU A 249 23.59 -1.81 -17.82
C GLU A 249 22.64 -1.74 -16.61
N LEU A 250 22.55 -2.84 -15.87
CA LEU A 250 21.96 -2.79 -14.53
C LEU A 250 22.79 -1.81 -13.69
N PRO A 251 22.14 -0.92 -12.90
CA PRO A 251 22.82 0.18 -12.25
C PRO A 251 23.83 -0.31 -11.21
N SER A 252 25.11 -0.39 -11.61
CA SER A 252 26.22 -0.61 -10.70
C SER A 252 26.52 0.70 -9.97
N SER A 253 25.96 0.86 -8.78
CA SER A 253 26.42 1.91 -7.87
C SER A 253 27.80 1.51 -7.37
N GLY A 254 28.86 2.22 -7.78
CA GLY A 254 30.17 2.10 -7.10
C GLY A 254 30.03 2.30 -5.58
N PRO A 255 30.96 1.78 -4.75
CA PRO A 255 30.81 1.79 -3.31
C PRO A 255 30.54 3.21 -2.77
N ARG A 256 29.47 3.36 -1.97
CA ARG A 256 29.07 4.64 -1.37
C ARG A 256 29.21 4.58 0.13
N THR A 257 30.19 5.31 0.67
CA THR A 257 30.36 5.49 2.12
C THR A 257 29.60 6.71 2.61
N PHE A 258 28.81 6.51 3.66
CA PHE A 258 28.13 7.54 4.42
C PHE A 258 28.77 7.60 5.81
N ASP A 259 29.21 8.79 6.24
CA ASP A 259 29.69 9.01 7.60
C ASP A 259 28.54 9.51 8.47
N ILE A 260 28.20 8.76 9.52
CA ILE A 260 27.08 9.06 10.41
C ILE A 260 27.33 10.37 11.17
N ALA A 261 28.57 10.69 11.54
CA ALA A 261 28.87 11.92 12.25
C ALA A 261 28.70 13.15 11.35
N GLU A 262 28.90 13.02 10.03
CA GLU A 262 28.55 14.07 9.06
C GLU A 262 27.04 14.21 8.87
N LEU A 263 26.31 13.09 8.80
CA LEU A 263 24.84 13.10 8.73
C LEU A 263 24.22 13.77 9.98
N VAL A 264 24.69 13.42 11.18
CA VAL A 264 24.23 13.99 12.45
C VAL A 264 24.56 15.48 12.56
N LYS A 265 25.76 15.91 12.15
CA LYS A 265 26.11 17.35 12.05
C LYS A 265 25.19 18.12 11.10
N LYS A 266 24.76 17.49 10.01
CA LYS A 266 23.87 18.11 9.01
C LYS A 266 22.40 18.13 9.45
N ALA A 267 21.93 17.08 10.11
CA ALA A 267 20.57 16.97 10.64
C ALA A 267 20.37 17.80 11.92
N GLY A 268 21.42 17.99 12.71
CA GLY A 268 21.38 18.64 14.02
C GLY A 268 20.92 17.72 15.15
N GLU A 269 20.60 16.45 14.86
CA GLU A 269 20.12 15.45 15.82
C GLU A 269 20.71 14.05 15.51
N PRO A 270 20.91 13.18 16.52
CA PRO A 270 21.39 11.80 16.32
C PRO A 270 20.46 10.98 15.42
N ILE A 271 21.00 9.97 14.73
CA ILE A 271 20.16 8.98 14.04
C ILE A 271 19.48 8.12 15.11
N GLN A 272 18.14 8.09 15.10
CA GLN A 272 17.36 7.30 16.03
C GLN A 272 16.92 5.99 15.39
N VAL A 273 17.23 4.88 16.05
CA VAL A 273 16.76 3.53 15.72
C VAL A 273 15.87 3.05 16.87
N VAL A 274 14.66 2.60 16.55
CA VAL A 274 13.75 2.02 17.54
C VAL A 274 13.99 0.52 17.64
N THR A 275 13.98 0.04 18.87
CA THR A 275 14.00 -1.37 19.22
C THR A 275 12.72 -1.76 19.92
N VAL A 276 12.31 -3.01 19.72
CA VAL A 276 11.11 -3.60 20.29
C VAL A 276 11.45 -4.84 21.11
N LYS A 277 10.79 -5.00 22.26
CA LYS A 277 10.92 -6.17 23.12
C LYS A 277 9.89 -7.23 22.71
N ARG A 278 10.35 -8.44 22.42
CA ARG A 278 9.50 -9.63 22.23
C ARG A 278 9.96 -10.69 23.24
N GLY A 279 9.08 -11.07 24.17
CA GLY A 279 9.48 -11.86 25.35
C GLY A 279 10.55 -11.13 26.17
N ASP A 280 11.70 -11.77 26.35
CA ASP A 280 12.86 -11.19 27.05
C ASP A 280 13.95 -10.62 26.14
N LYS A 281 13.77 -10.70 24.82
CA LYS A 281 14.75 -10.24 23.82
C LYS A 281 14.35 -8.90 23.19
N TRP A 282 15.36 -8.13 22.80
CA TRP A 282 15.24 -6.89 22.05
C TRP A 282 15.63 -7.09 20.59
N TYR A 283 14.87 -6.48 19.69
CA TYR A 283 15.05 -6.54 18.24
C TYR A 283 15.04 -5.13 17.66
N THR A 284 15.73 -4.92 16.54
CA THR A 284 15.65 -3.66 15.78
C THR A 284 14.37 -3.65 14.95
N SER A 285 13.57 -2.58 15.01
CA SER A 285 12.38 -2.43 14.16
C SER A 285 12.63 -1.38 13.08
N LEU A 286 12.28 -1.71 11.84
CA LEU A 286 12.28 -0.78 10.72
C LEU A 286 11.03 0.11 10.76
N PHE A 287 9.84 -0.46 11.01
CA PHE A 287 8.61 0.33 10.94
C PHE A 287 8.45 1.30 12.11
N TYR A 288 8.74 0.88 13.35
CA TYR A 288 8.77 1.81 14.48
C TYR A 288 9.86 2.88 14.31
N THR A 289 11.02 2.54 13.72
CA THR A 289 12.04 3.56 13.37
C THR A 289 11.48 4.60 12.40
N LEU A 290 10.75 4.19 11.36
CA LEU A 290 10.14 5.13 10.41
C LEU A 290 9.03 5.97 11.06
N ALA A 291 8.14 5.33 11.84
CA ALA A 291 7.03 6.00 12.52
C ALA A 291 7.51 7.01 13.57
N GLU A 292 8.58 6.69 14.31
CA GLU A 292 9.10 7.57 15.34
C GLU A 292 9.86 8.76 14.75
N ASN A 293 10.64 8.56 13.68
CA ASN A 293 11.26 9.67 12.96
C ASN A 293 10.20 10.59 12.32
N TRP A 294 9.10 10.03 11.80
CA TRP A 294 7.93 10.82 11.38
C TRP A 294 7.32 11.61 12.54
N TYR A 295 7.05 10.96 13.69
CA TYR A 295 6.43 11.59 14.85
C TYR A 295 7.29 12.73 15.41
N LEU A 296 8.60 12.52 15.55
CA LEU A 296 9.52 13.56 16.00
C LEU A 296 9.59 14.73 15.03
N ASN A 297 9.55 14.48 13.72
CA ASN A 297 9.54 15.56 12.74
C ASN A 297 8.23 16.37 12.80
N GLN A 298 7.07 15.70 12.84
CA GLN A 298 5.77 16.38 12.85
C GLN A 298 5.49 17.10 14.19
N SER A 299 5.90 16.51 15.30
CA SER A 299 5.68 17.06 16.65
C SER A 299 6.57 18.27 17.01
N LYS A 300 7.46 18.68 16.09
CA LYS A 300 8.14 20.00 16.10
C LYS A 300 7.19 21.12 15.66
N SER A 301 6.26 20.85 14.73
CA SER A 301 5.28 21.81 14.21
C SER A 301 3.87 21.66 14.77
N ASP A 302 3.52 20.47 15.27
CA ASP A 302 2.19 20.15 15.79
C ASP A 302 2.28 19.63 17.24
N ALA A 303 1.77 20.44 18.17
CA ALA A 303 1.76 20.10 19.59
C ALA A 303 0.62 19.14 19.96
N GLU A 304 -0.44 19.02 19.16
CA GLU A 304 -1.60 18.17 19.45
C GLU A 304 -1.22 16.69 19.42
N LEU A 305 -0.25 16.31 18.58
CA LEU A 305 0.32 14.94 18.50
C LEU A 305 0.91 14.42 19.83
N LYS A 306 1.17 15.31 20.81
CA LYS A 306 1.68 14.97 22.13
C LYS A 306 0.57 14.68 23.14
N ALA A 307 -0.70 14.90 22.79
CA ALA A 307 -1.84 14.68 23.67
C ALA A 307 -1.91 13.21 24.12
N ALA A 308 -2.23 12.99 25.40
CA ALA A 308 -2.07 11.69 26.06
C ALA A 308 -3.00 10.60 25.50
N ASP A 309 -4.18 10.97 25.01
CA ASP A 309 -5.12 10.11 24.32
C ASP A 309 -4.54 9.54 23.01
N LEU A 310 -3.78 10.34 22.26
CA LEU A 310 -3.04 9.92 21.06
C LEU A 310 -1.79 9.08 21.37
N GLN A 311 -1.48 8.83 22.64
CA GLN A 311 -0.45 7.88 23.08
C GLN A 311 -1.02 6.51 23.47
N THR A 312 -2.35 6.36 23.48
CA THR A 312 -2.99 5.07 23.76
C THR A 312 -3.04 4.19 22.52
N ALA A 313 -2.61 2.94 22.66
CA ALA A 313 -2.68 1.98 21.58
C ALA A 313 -4.14 1.75 21.13
N ILE A 314 -4.33 1.51 19.84
CA ILE A 314 -5.60 1.03 19.30
C ILE A 314 -5.87 -0.38 19.84
N THR A 315 -7.13 -0.79 19.96
CA THR A 315 -7.47 -2.14 20.45
C THR A 315 -7.55 -3.13 19.28
N PRO A 316 -6.85 -4.27 19.33
CA PRO A 316 -6.99 -5.31 18.31
C PRO A 316 -8.38 -5.95 18.37
N VAL A 317 -9.11 -5.86 17.26
CA VAL A 317 -10.49 -6.36 17.12
C VAL A 317 -10.48 -7.77 16.58
N GLY A 318 -9.95 -7.96 15.37
CA GLY A 318 -9.88 -9.25 14.66
C GLY A 318 -11.25 -9.88 14.33
N GLY A 319 -11.24 -10.83 13.39
CA GLY A 319 -12.39 -11.65 13.02
C GLY A 319 -12.38 -13.03 13.66
N SER A 320 -13.54 -13.69 13.72
CA SER A 320 -13.66 -15.09 14.18
C SER A 320 -13.23 -16.13 13.13
N SER A 321 -13.10 -15.71 11.86
CA SER A 321 -12.60 -16.53 10.75
C SER A 321 -11.84 -15.65 9.74
N PRO A 322 -11.10 -16.24 8.78
CA PRO A 322 -10.50 -15.51 7.66
C PRO A 322 -11.50 -14.59 6.94
N GLU A 323 -12.67 -15.13 6.60
CA GLU A 323 -13.74 -14.45 5.87
C GLU A 323 -14.36 -13.33 6.69
N ASP A 324 -14.55 -13.55 7.99
CA ASP A 324 -15.07 -12.55 8.92
C ASP A 324 -14.09 -11.39 9.11
N ALA A 325 -12.77 -11.66 9.16
CA ALA A 325 -11.76 -10.61 9.24
C ALA A 325 -11.76 -9.69 7.99
N VAL A 326 -11.93 -10.26 6.80
CA VAL A 326 -12.08 -9.47 5.56
C VAL A 326 -13.41 -8.73 5.52
N ARG A 327 -14.52 -9.35 5.93
CA ARG A 327 -15.83 -8.68 6.02
C ARG A 327 -15.76 -7.47 6.94
N GLN A 328 -15.29 -7.65 8.18
CA GLN A 328 -15.19 -6.55 9.14
C GLN A 328 -14.26 -5.44 8.65
N LEU A 329 -13.16 -5.75 7.95
CA LEU A 329 -12.31 -4.75 7.31
C LEU A 329 -13.08 -3.93 6.25
N VAL A 330 -13.89 -4.59 5.42
CA VAL A 330 -14.73 -3.92 4.41
C VAL A 330 -15.79 -3.06 5.09
N ASP A 331 -16.55 -3.59 6.05
CA ASP A 331 -17.60 -2.86 6.77
C ASP A 331 -17.05 -1.60 7.46
N LYS A 332 -15.87 -1.71 8.08
CA LYS A 332 -15.17 -0.58 8.71
C LYS A 332 -14.64 0.44 7.70
N SER A 333 -14.15 -0.02 6.55
CA SER A 333 -13.76 0.86 5.44
C SER A 333 -14.95 1.66 4.89
N LEU A 334 -16.10 1.01 4.73
CA LEU A 334 -17.35 1.65 4.30
C LEU A 334 -17.89 2.64 5.36
N ALA A 335 -17.72 2.34 6.65
CA ALA A 335 -18.10 3.23 7.75
C ALA A 335 -17.15 4.45 7.95
N GLY A 336 -15.96 4.44 7.33
CA GLY A 336 -14.88 5.38 7.64
C GLY A 336 -14.31 5.19 9.05
N ASP A 337 -14.35 3.97 9.59
CA ASP A 337 -13.81 3.60 10.91
C ASP A 337 -12.32 3.24 10.80
N TYR A 338 -11.47 4.26 10.64
CA TYR A 338 -10.04 4.07 10.43
C TYR A 338 -9.30 3.47 11.65
N GLU A 339 -9.75 3.75 12.88
CA GLU A 339 -9.23 3.06 14.07
C GLU A 339 -9.60 1.57 14.03
N GLY A 340 -10.85 1.24 13.66
CA GLY A 340 -11.26 -0.13 13.44
C GLY A 340 -10.51 -0.83 12.33
N ILE A 341 -10.22 -0.15 11.21
CA ILE A 341 -9.39 -0.70 10.11
C ILE A 341 -8.02 -1.12 10.66
N ILE A 342 -7.38 -0.27 11.46
CA ILE A 342 -6.12 -0.61 12.14
C ILE A 342 -6.33 -1.82 13.09
N GLY A 343 -7.43 -1.84 13.85
CA GLY A 343 -7.83 -2.97 14.69
C GLY A 343 -8.11 -4.29 13.94
N MET A 344 -8.17 -4.30 12.61
CA MET A 344 -8.25 -5.50 11.77
C MET A 344 -6.89 -5.96 11.22
N LEU A 345 -5.81 -5.19 11.44
CA LEU A 345 -4.45 -5.56 11.05
C LEU A 345 -3.82 -6.48 12.12
N PRO A 346 -2.85 -7.36 11.81
CA PRO A 346 -2.29 -8.26 12.81
C PRO A 346 -1.47 -7.43 13.82
N PRO A 347 -1.74 -7.54 15.15
CA PRO A 347 -1.09 -6.69 16.14
C PRO A 347 0.42 -6.96 16.28
N GLU A 348 0.88 -8.13 15.86
CA GLU A 348 2.31 -8.43 15.75
C GLU A 348 2.90 -7.72 14.52
N GLU A 349 2.43 -8.04 13.30
CA GLU A 349 2.95 -7.51 12.03
C GLU A 349 2.87 -5.98 11.93
N MET A 350 1.79 -5.39 12.43
CA MET A 350 1.47 -3.98 12.30
C MET A 350 1.40 -3.25 13.65
N GLY A 351 2.12 -3.74 14.68
CA GLY A 351 2.15 -3.13 16.02
C GLY A 351 2.42 -1.63 16.02
N VAL A 352 3.25 -1.15 15.10
CA VAL A 352 3.48 0.28 14.85
C VAL A 352 2.19 1.08 14.59
N MET A 353 1.23 0.51 13.86
CA MET A 353 -0.06 1.15 13.60
C MET A 353 -0.95 1.12 14.85
N TYR A 354 -0.76 0.16 15.75
CA TYR A 354 -1.46 0.13 17.03
C TYR A 354 -0.98 1.26 17.95
N ASP A 355 0.34 1.43 18.12
CA ASP A 355 0.92 2.46 19.01
C ASP A 355 0.89 3.88 18.43
N TYR A 356 1.09 4.05 17.12
CA TYR A 356 1.14 5.37 16.45
C TYR A 356 -0.13 5.72 15.67
N GLY A 357 -1.06 4.77 15.50
CA GLY A 357 -2.26 4.91 14.66
C GLY A 357 -3.05 6.19 14.94
N LYS A 358 -3.35 6.46 16.21
CA LYS A 358 -4.11 7.67 16.59
C LYS A 358 -3.40 8.96 16.19
N ARG A 359 -2.06 9.00 16.27
CA ARG A 359 -1.25 10.15 15.83
C ARG A 359 -1.30 10.33 14.31
N PHE A 360 -1.26 9.23 13.55
CA PHE A 360 -1.44 9.27 12.09
C PHE A 360 -2.85 9.75 11.69
N LEU A 361 -3.89 9.27 12.39
CA LEU A 361 -5.29 9.60 12.10
C LEU A 361 -5.66 11.05 12.48
N ALA A 362 -5.05 11.61 13.54
CA ALA A 362 -5.21 13.02 13.90
C ALA A 362 -4.82 13.96 12.75
N GLN A 363 -3.78 13.64 11.99
CA GLN A 363 -3.34 14.45 10.84
C GLN A 363 -4.17 14.25 9.58
N SER A 364 -4.69 13.05 9.33
CA SER A 364 -5.33 12.72 8.04
C SER A 364 -6.74 13.32 7.88
N LYS A 365 -7.34 13.87 8.94
CA LYS A 365 -8.70 14.45 8.99
C LYS A 365 -9.71 13.63 8.15
N PRO A 366 -9.87 12.34 8.45
CA PRO A 366 -10.59 11.41 7.59
C PRO A 366 -12.04 11.86 7.35
N SER A 367 -12.37 12.09 6.08
CA SER A 367 -13.74 12.36 5.64
C SER A 367 -14.51 11.05 5.51
N LYS A 368 -15.67 10.94 6.17
CA LYS A 368 -16.59 9.83 5.90
C LYS A 368 -17.06 9.88 4.44
N PRO A 369 -17.01 8.76 3.69
CA PRO A 369 -17.60 8.72 2.37
C PRO A 369 -19.12 8.91 2.46
N THR A 370 -19.68 9.73 1.55
CA THR A 370 -21.09 10.15 1.60
C THR A 370 -22.05 9.24 0.83
N ASP A 371 -21.53 8.46 -0.11
CA ASP A 371 -22.31 7.72 -1.11
C ASP A 371 -21.89 6.25 -1.12
N VAL A 372 -22.08 5.60 0.04
CA VAL A 372 -21.57 4.26 0.33
C VAL A 372 -22.62 3.21 -0.03
N PRO A 373 -22.31 2.21 -0.88
CA PRO A 373 -23.26 1.14 -1.19
C PRO A 373 -23.52 0.26 0.03
N THR A 374 -24.76 -0.22 0.16
CA THR A 374 -25.12 -1.22 1.16
C THR A 374 -24.78 -2.61 0.64
N ILE A 375 -23.91 -3.35 1.33
CA ILE A 375 -23.65 -4.75 1.02
C ILE A 375 -24.86 -5.60 1.44
N LYS A 376 -25.42 -6.35 0.50
CA LYS A 376 -26.54 -7.30 0.71
C LYS A 376 -26.04 -8.73 0.89
N ASP A 377 -25.15 -9.16 0.02
CA ASP A 377 -24.41 -10.40 0.12
C ASP A 377 -22.93 -10.14 -0.16
N LEU A 378 -22.08 -10.96 0.44
CA LEU A 378 -20.64 -10.95 0.23
C LEU A 378 -20.13 -12.33 0.59
N GLN A 379 -19.57 -13.04 -0.39
CA GLN A 379 -19.02 -14.38 -0.22
C GLN A 379 -17.56 -14.39 -0.65
N PHE A 380 -16.80 -15.27 -0.03
CA PHE A 380 -15.38 -15.44 -0.28
C PHE A 380 -15.05 -16.90 -0.63
N ASN A 381 -13.91 -17.08 -1.28
CA ASN A 381 -13.20 -18.35 -1.35
C ASN A 381 -11.95 -18.23 -0.46
N THR A 382 -11.60 -19.30 0.24
CA THR A 382 -10.47 -19.33 1.17
C THR A 382 -9.50 -20.45 0.80
N ALA A 383 -8.21 -20.13 0.70
CA ALA A 383 -7.15 -21.05 0.37
C ALA A 383 -5.97 -20.92 1.33
N ASP A 384 -5.24 -22.00 1.57
CA ASP A 384 -4.01 -21.99 2.36
C ASP A 384 -2.86 -21.30 1.60
N VAL A 385 -2.08 -20.47 2.32
CA VAL A 385 -0.86 -19.80 1.82
C VAL A 385 0.20 -19.76 2.93
N THR A 386 1.46 -19.46 2.58
CA THR A 386 2.50 -19.28 3.59
C THR A 386 2.11 -18.19 4.60
N GLY A 387 2.12 -18.53 5.89
CA GLY A 387 1.82 -17.60 6.99
C GLY A 387 0.34 -17.26 7.21
N GLY A 388 -0.61 -17.92 6.52
CA GLY A 388 -2.04 -17.66 6.74
C GLY A 388 -3.00 -18.29 5.72
N LYS A 389 -4.13 -17.61 5.51
CA LYS A 389 -5.17 -17.97 4.54
C LYS A 389 -5.37 -16.82 3.55
N LYS A 390 -5.39 -17.09 2.24
CA LYS A 390 -5.82 -16.13 1.23
C LYS A 390 -7.33 -16.18 1.10
N VAL A 391 -7.98 -15.04 1.28
CA VAL A 391 -9.43 -14.84 1.17
C VAL A 391 -9.69 -14.00 -0.08
N SER A 392 -10.18 -14.63 -1.15
CA SER A 392 -10.52 -13.96 -2.42
C SER A 392 -12.03 -13.76 -2.55
N LEU A 393 -12.43 -12.76 -3.33
CA LEU A 393 -13.84 -12.48 -3.57
C LEU A 393 -14.47 -13.60 -4.41
N LYS A 394 -15.60 -14.13 -3.96
CA LYS A 394 -16.43 -15.10 -4.70
C LYS A 394 -17.68 -14.43 -5.27
N SER A 395 -18.39 -13.66 -4.45
CA SER A 395 -19.49 -12.81 -4.91
C SER A 395 -19.69 -11.61 -4.00
N ILE A 396 -20.26 -10.53 -4.54
CA ILE A 396 -20.76 -9.39 -3.77
C ILE A 396 -22.04 -8.88 -4.43
N GLU A 397 -23.02 -8.55 -3.60
CA GLU A 397 -24.24 -7.86 -4.01
C GLU A 397 -24.32 -6.53 -3.26
N LEU A 398 -24.49 -5.45 -4.00
CA LEU A 398 -24.52 -4.07 -3.53
C LEU A 398 -25.86 -3.43 -3.87
N GLU A 399 -26.47 -2.72 -2.93
CA GLU A 399 -27.56 -1.78 -3.19
C GLU A 399 -27.03 -0.34 -3.19
N MET A 400 -27.29 0.40 -4.26
CA MET A 400 -26.97 1.82 -4.40
C MET A 400 -28.10 2.51 -5.16
N GLU A 401 -28.59 3.65 -4.66
CA GLU A 401 -29.72 4.41 -5.27
C GLU A 401 -30.99 3.56 -5.52
N GLY A 402 -31.23 2.52 -4.71
CA GLY A 402 -32.37 1.60 -4.88
C GLY A 402 -32.22 0.60 -6.04
N LYS A 403 -31.02 0.49 -6.63
CA LYS A 403 -30.65 -0.51 -7.65
C LYS A 403 -29.74 -1.57 -7.05
N THR A 404 -29.83 -2.79 -7.57
CA THR A 404 -29.02 -3.93 -7.10
C THR A 404 -27.95 -4.28 -8.13
N PHE A 405 -26.70 -4.28 -7.69
CA PHE A 405 -25.52 -4.63 -8.48
C PHE A 405 -24.85 -5.88 -7.89
N GLY A 406 -24.87 -6.99 -8.62
CA GLY A 406 -24.17 -8.21 -8.28
C GLY A 406 -22.89 -8.40 -9.08
N LEU A 407 -21.87 -8.97 -8.45
CA LEU A 407 -20.67 -9.49 -9.09
C LEU A 407 -20.43 -10.89 -8.54
N ALA A 408 -20.24 -11.88 -9.40
CA ALA A 408 -19.84 -13.23 -9.02
C ALA A 408 -18.64 -13.69 -9.87
N ILE A 409 -17.65 -14.29 -9.24
CA ILE A 409 -16.40 -14.76 -9.85
C ILE A 409 -16.40 -16.29 -9.79
N ASP A 410 -16.27 -16.93 -10.95
CA ASP A 410 -16.05 -18.37 -11.06
C ASP A 410 -14.66 -18.64 -11.61
N THR A 411 -13.75 -19.01 -10.71
CA THR A 411 -12.36 -19.37 -11.01
C THR A 411 -12.21 -20.75 -11.65
N ALA A 412 -13.26 -21.57 -11.74
CA ALA A 412 -13.22 -22.84 -12.46
C ALA A 412 -13.54 -22.68 -13.96
N SER A 413 -14.25 -21.62 -14.34
CA SER A 413 -14.59 -21.28 -15.73
C SER A 413 -13.91 -20.00 -16.24
N ASP A 414 -13.00 -19.40 -15.47
CA ASP A 414 -12.34 -18.11 -15.75
C ASP A 414 -13.33 -17.02 -16.18
N SER A 415 -14.45 -16.93 -15.45
CA SER A 415 -15.58 -16.06 -15.80
C SER A 415 -16.06 -15.17 -14.66
N VAL A 416 -16.65 -14.04 -15.05
CA VAL A 416 -17.21 -13.03 -14.14
C VAL A 416 -18.64 -12.75 -14.58
N THR A 417 -19.60 -12.98 -13.68
CA THR A 417 -21.00 -12.63 -13.90
C THR A 417 -21.32 -11.32 -13.21
N VAL A 418 -21.69 -10.30 -13.99
CA VAL A 418 -22.21 -9.03 -13.49
C VAL A 418 -23.73 -9.08 -13.57
N THR A 419 -24.40 -8.73 -12.48
CA THR A 419 -25.86 -8.62 -12.41
C THR A 419 -26.25 -7.18 -12.14
N GLN A 420 -27.22 -6.65 -12.87
CA GLN A 420 -27.81 -5.35 -12.61
C GLN A 420 -29.34 -5.48 -12.64
N ASP A 421 -30.00 -5.10 -11.55
CA ASP A 421 -31.46 -5.08 -11.43
C ASP A 421 -32.14 -6.40 -11.88
N GLY A 422 -31.51 -7.52 -11.51
CA GLY A 422 -31.96 -8.89 -11.84
C GLY A 422 -31.57 -9.41 -13.23
N GLN A 423 -30.91 -8.61 -14.07
CA GLN A 423 -30.35 -9.06 -15.34
C GLN A 423 -28.86 -9.39 -15.20
N SER A 424 -28.49 -10.65 -15.46
CA SER A 424 -27.10 -11.13 -15.39
C SER A 424 -26.46 -11.22 -16.77
N GLN A 425 -25.20 -10.80 -16.88
CA GLN A 425 -24.32 -11.02 -18.02
C GLN A 425 -23.03 -11.67 -17.54
N THR A 426 -22.71 -12.85 -18.09
CA THR A 426 -21.46 -13.55 -17.83
C THR A 426 -20.43 -13.20 -18.89
N PHE A 427 -19.27 -12.74 -18.45
CA PHE A 427 -18.11 -12.44 -19.29
C PHE A 427 -17.05 -13.51 -19.04
N SER A 428 -16.64 -14.21 -20.09
CA SER A 428 -15.41 -15.00 -20.03
C SER A 428 -14.20 -14.07 -19.99
N THR A 429 -13.05 -14.59 -19.57
CA THR A 429 -11.77 -13.85 -19.70
C THR A 429 -11.51 -13.41 -21.15
N ASP A 430 -11.96 -14.16 -22.17
CA ASP A 430 -11.86 -13.72 -23.58
C ASP A 430 -12.75 -12.51 -23.90
N ASP A 431 -13.92 -12.38 -23.27
CA ASP A 431 -14.82 -11.25 -23.49
C ASP A 431 -14.34 -9.99 -22.76
N LEU A 432 -13.82 -10.16 -21.54
CA LEU A 432 -13.11 -9.09 -20.81
C LEU A 432 -11.89 -8.61 -21.62
N MET A 433 -11.11 -9.53 -22.20
CA MET A 433 -9.97 -9.20 -23.04
C MET A 433 -10.37 -8.47 -24.34
N LYS A 434 -11.49 -8.81 -24.98
CA LYS A 434 -12.05 -8.04 -26.12
C LYS A 434 -12.49 -6.63 -25.72
N GLN A 435 -13.10 -6.46 -24.55
CA GLN A 435 -13.49 -5.12 -24.06
C GLN A 435 -12.27 -4.26 -23.69
N LEU A 436 -11.23 -4.88 -23.13
CA LEU A 436 -9.96 -4.21 -22.83
C LEU A 436 -9.16 -3.91 -24.10
N SER A 437 -9.16 -4.79 -25.12
CA SER A 437 -8.32 -4.65 -26.30
C SER A 437 -8.53 -3.34 -27.04
N GLY A 438 -9.78 -2.90 -27.19
CA GLY A 438 -10.14 -1.62 -27.79
C GLY A 438 -9.73 -0.38 -26.98
N LYS A 439 -9.49 -0.51 -25.66
CA LYS A 439 -9.09 0.60 -24.76
C LYS A 439 -7.57 0.69 -24.57
N VAL A 440 -6.91 -0.44 -24.32
CA VAL A 440 -5.44 -0.50 -24.09
C VAL A 440 -4.63 -0.82 -25.35
N GLY A 441 -5.27 -1.14 -26.48
CA GLY A 441 -4.61 -1.36 -27.77
C GLY A 441 -3.93 -2.73 -27.87
N LEU A 442 -4.48 -3.74 -27.18
CA LEU A 442 -3.96 -5.12 -27.20
C LEU A 442 -4.06 -5.76 -28.59
N GLU A 443 -4.93 -5.28 -29.46
CA GLU A 443 -5.20 -5.84 -30.79
C GLU A 443 -3.93 -5.90 -31.65
N ALA A 444 -3.07 -4.89 -31.55
CA ALA A 444 -1.80 -4.80 -32.27
C ALA A 444 -0.67 -5.65 -31.66
N MET A 445 -0.90 -6.34 -30.54
CA MET A 445 0.11 -7.19 -29.91
C MET A 445 0.18 -8.59 -30.57
N PRO A 446 1.36 -9.24 -30.57
CA PRO A 446 1.50 -10.64 -30.98
C PRO A 446 0.57 -11.58 -30.20
N ALA A 447 0.22 -12.72 -30.80
CA ALA A 447 -0.64 -13.72 -30.17
C ALA A 447 -0.11 -14.16 -28.80
N GLN A 448 1.18 -14.52 -28.70
CA GLN A 448 1.77 -14.95 -27.43
C GLN A 448 1.69 -13.86 -26.33
N VAL A 449 1.78 -12.57 -26.68
CA VAL A 449 1.59 -11.49 -25.67
C VAL A 449 0.15 -11.46 -25.17
N LYS A 450 -0.84 -11.69 -26.04
CA LYS A 450 -2.25 -11.77 -25.65
C LYS A 450 -2.51 -12.99 -24.75
N ASP A 451 -1.88 -14.12 -25.04
CA ASP A 451 -2.01 -15.35 -24.25
C ASP A 451 -1.38 -15.19 -22.85
N ILE A 452 -0.20 -14.56 -22.77
CA ILE A 452 0.45 -14.17 -21.51
C ILE A 452 -0.48 -13.27 -20.68
N ILE A 453 -1.01 -12.19 -21.28
CA ILE A 453 -1.90 -11.27 -20.59
C ILE A 453 -3.19 -11.99 -20.17
N LYS A 454 -3.73 -12.90 -20.99
CA LYS A 454 -4.92 -13.70 -20.67
C LYS A 454 -4.71 -14.54 -19.40
N ARG A 455 -3.61 -15.31 -19.31
CA ARG A 455 -3.32 -16.14 -18.11
C ARG A 455 -3.07 -15.29 -16.86
N VAL A 456 -2.29 -14.22 -16.97
CA VAL A 456 -2.04 -13.29 -15.86
C VAL A 456 -3.35 -12.62 -15.42
N PHE A 457 -4.24 -12.27 -16.35
CA PHE A 457 -5.55 -11.69 -16.03
C PHE A 457 -6.52 -12.71 -15.42
N GLY A 458 -6.50 -13.99 -15.83
CA GLY A 458 -7.21 -15.06 -15.12
C GLY A 458 -6.80 -15.11 -13.64
N LYS A 459 -5.50 -15.00 -13.35
CA LYS A 459 -4.98 -14.90 -11.97
C LYS A 459 -5.36 -13.60 -11.23
N VAL A 460 -5.77 -12.53 -11.93
CA VAL A 460 -6.34 -11.34 -11.27
C VAL A 460 -7.67 -11.67 -10.57
N LEU A 461 -8.44 -12.64 -11.08
CA LEU A 461 -9.68 -13.11 -10.44
C LEU A 461 -9.42 -13.94 -9.17
N GLU A 462 -8.22 -14.49 -9.00
CA GLU A 462 -7.77 -15.21 -7.80
C GLU A 462 -7.11 -14.31 -6.75
N LEU A 463 -7.06 -12.99 -6.97
CA LEU A 463 -6.53 -12.06 -5.97
C LEU A 463 -7.42 -12.02 -4.73
N GLY A 464 -6.77 -11.89 -3.58
CA GLY A 464 -7.41 -11.89 -2.28
C GLY A 464 -6.50 -11.27 -1.23
N LEU A 465 -7.09 -11.01 -0.07
CA LEU A 465 -6.35 -10.53 1.09
C LEU A 465 -5.84 -11.74 1.87
N VAL A 466 -4.61 -11.67 2.37
CA VAL A 466 -4.06 -12.72 3.24
C VAL A 466 -4.40 -12.37 4.68
N THR A 467 -5.07 -13.29 5.35
CA THR A 467 -5.36 -13.22 6.79
C THR A 467 -4.46 -14.16 7.57
N THR A 468 -4.02 -13.75 8.75
CA THR A 468 -3.23 -14.57 9.68
C THR A 468 -3.90 -14.64 11.04
N GLU A 469 -3.65 -15.70 11.80
CA GLU A 469 -4.27 -15.95 13.11
C GLU A 469 -3.31 -15.55 14.25
N VAL A 470 -3.75 -14.64 15.12
CA VAL A 470 -3.00 -14.19 16.30
C VAL A 470 -3.91 -14.26 17.51
N GLY A 471 -3.53 -15.02 18.55
CA GLY A 471 -4.31 -15.14 19.78
C GLY A 471 -5.73 -15.68 19.60
N GLY A 472 -5.97 -16.57 18.63
CA GLY A 472 -7.30 -17.15 18.35
C GLY A 472 -8.24 -16.24 17.56
N LYS A 473 -7.71 -15.19 16.92
CA LYS A 473 -8.46 -14.26 16.05
C LYS A 473 -7.73 -14.05 14.72
N TRP A 474 -8.50 -13.78 13.67
CA TRP A 474 -8.00 -13.56 12.31
C TRP A 474 -7.84 -12.07 12.00
N TYR A 475 -6.74 -11.71 11.35
CA TYR A 475 -6.41 -10.32 10.99
C TYR A 475 -5.90 -10.24 9.55
N VAL A 476 -6.19 -9.16 8.85
CA VAL A 476 -5.77 -8.94 7.46
C VAL A 476 -4.34 -8.40 7.40
N SER A 477 -3.39 -9.25 7.02
CA SER A 477 -1.96 -8.93 6.87
C SER A 477 -1.70 -8.06 5.64
N PRO A 478 -1.29 -6.78 5.78
CA PRO A 478 -1.01 -5.94 4.63
C PRO A 478 0.21 -6.43 3.84
N LEU A 479 1.26 -6.89 4.52
CA LEU A 479 2.51 -7.27 3.87
C LEU A 479 2.34 -8.56 3.06
N ARG A 480 1.65 -9.57 3.62
CA ARG A 480 1.36 -10.82 2.91
C ARG A 480 0.29 -10.66 1.84
N SER A 481 -0.66 -9.74 2.02
CA SER A 481 -1.60 -9.38 0.94
C SER A 481 -0.87 -8.76 -0.25
N TYR A 482 0.02 -7.79 0.00
CA TYR A 482 0.78 -7.11 -1.05
C TYR A 482 1.73 -8.06 -1.79
N SER A 483 2.51 -8.88 -1.08
CA SER A 483 3.39 -9.88 -1.71
C SER A 483 2.58 -10.99 -2.39
N GLY A 484 1.46 -11.41 -1.81
CA GLY A 484 0.53 -12.39 -2.37
C GLY A 484 -0.03 -11.98 -3.73
N VAL A 485 -0.26 -10.69 -3.98
CA VAL A 485 -0.60 -10.16 -5.32
C VAL A 485 0.54 -10.42 -6.31
N ILE A 486 1.78 -10.08 -5.96
CA ILE A 486 2.95 -10.25 -6.82
C ILE A 486 3.16 -11.74 -7.13
N ILE A 487 3.08 -12.61 -6.12
CA ILE A 487 3.23 -14.07 -6.26
C ILE A 487 2.11 -14.65 -7.14
N THR A 488 0.85 -14.25 -6.92
CA THR A 488 -0.30 -14.71 -7.74
C THR A 488 -0.15 -14.29 -9.21
N LEU A 489 0.40 -13.11 -9.49
CA LEU A 489 0.69 -12.66 -10.86
C LEU A 489 1.85 -13.45 -11.50
N LEU A 490 2.91 -13.78 -10.74
CA LEU A 490 4.00 -14.64 -11.20
C LEU A 490 3.52 -16.06 -11.51
N GLN A 491 2.58 -16.59 -10.72
CA GLN A 491 1.93 -17.89 -10.95
C GLN A 491 1.11 -17.94 -12.25
N GLY A 492 0.66 -16.79 -12.77
CA GLY A 492 0.01 -16.68 -14.08
C GLY A 492 0.98 -16.76 -15.28
N LEU A 493 2.29 -16.70 -15.04
CA LEU A 493 3.32 -16.83 -16.07
C LEU A 493 3.81 -18.27 -16.19
N GLU A 494 4.13 -18.67 -17.42
CA GLU A 494 4.80 -19.94 -17.75
C GLU A 494 6.30 -19.72 -18.03
N PRO A 495 7.17 -20.76 -17.90
CA PRO A 495 8.61 -20.60 -18.16
C PRO A 495 8.92 -20.15 -19.59
N GLY A 496 8.12 -20.59 -20.57
CA GLY A 496 8.22 -20.19 -21.98
C GLY A 496 7.80 -18.73 -22.24
N ASP A 497 7.03 -18.12 -21.34
CA ASP A 497 6.66 -16.70 -21.44
C ASP A 497 7.86 -15.81 -21.19
N ILE A 498 8.72 -16.20 -20.24
CA ILE A 498 9.99 -15.53 -20.00
C ILE A 498 10.88 -15.66 -21.24
N ASP A 499 11.01 -16.85 -21.83
CA ASP A 499 11.81 -17.05 -23.05
C ASP A 499 11.32 -16.16 -24.20
N TYR A 500 10.00 -16.08 -24.37
CA TYR A 500 9.38 -15.22 -25.36
C TYR A 500 9.62 -13.74 -25.07
N LEU A 501 9.37 -13.26 -23.85
CA LEU A 501 9.59 -11.86 -23.45
C LEU A 501 11.07 -11.44 -23.61
N LEU A 502 12.02 -12.31 -23.24
CA LEU A 502 13.45 -12.10 -23.45
C LEU A 502 13.83 -12.09 -24.94
N SER A 503 13.15 -12.88 -25.78
CA SER A 503 13.39 -12.88 -27.23
C SER A 503 13.06 -11.53 -27.89
N LEU A 504 11.99 -10.86 -27.40
CA LEU A 504 11.53 -9.56 -27.88
C LEU A 504 12.42 -8.38 -27.46
N VAL A 505 13.39 -8.61 -26.56
CA VAL A 505 14.33 -7.56 -26.14
C VAL A 505 15.18 -7.14 -27.34
N PRO A 506 15.10 -5.86 -27.76
CA PRO A 506 15.71 -5.41 -29.01
C PRO A 506 17.24 -5.44 -28.92
N GLN A 507 17.90 -5.80 -30.03
CA GLN A 507 19.34 -5.59 -30.16
C GLN A 507 19.60 -4.08 -30.25
N LYS A 508 20.52 -3.58 -29.41
CA LYS A 508 21.04 -2.21 -29.43
C LYS A 508 22.53 -2.23 -29.70
#